data_AF-A0A0F9D2C1-F1
#
_entry.id   AF-A0A0F9D2C1-F1
#
_cell.length_a   1.000
_cell.length_b   1.000
_cell.length_c   1.000
_cell.angle_alpha   90.00
_cell.angle_beta   90.00
_cell.angle_gamma   90.00
#
_symmetry.space_group_name_H-M   'P 1'
#
loop_
_entity.id
_entity.type
_entity.pdbx_description
1 polymer ?
#
loop_
_entity_poly.entity_id
_entity_poly.type
_entity_poly.pdbx_seq_one_letter_code
_entity_poly.pdbx_strand_id
1 'polypeptide(L)'
;MSGEVVRVAVGEVVDPEAIYIGELYEKARTSIADSVGYQIECGMRLAEKKASMKHGEWLPWLDDNAGVLGFATRQTASRLIKLTKSNGTLTHHLNEAEAVQISRQTWGNAPANYSSETNEWYTPPEFLEYARQVLREIDLDPASSAKANKTVQAKEYFSSGGLDRDWHGRVFLNPPYGVEGGRSVAGLFCEKAITEFRAGRVSQAIILVNSLHSQNWQAPLYDFPICFVNHRIRFVNHTGEVNPNPTFQNIFVHLGNGESKQRFTEIFD
;
A
#
# COMPACT_ATOMS: atom_id res chain seq x y z
N MET A 1 58.11 10.52 19.18
CA MET A 1 56.86 11.30 19.15
C MET A 1 55.82 10.49 18.40
N SER A 2 54.99 9.74 19.13
CA SER A 2 53.78 9.10 18.61
C SER A 2 52.62 9.65 19.44
N GLY A 3 51.91 10.62 18.88
CA GLY A 3 50.70 11.16 19.49
C GLY A 3 49.57 10.15 19.30
N GLU A 4 49.23 9.45 20.37
CA GLU A 4 48.03 8.61 20.41
C GLU A 4 46.83 9.52 20.70
N VAL A 5 45.94 9.68 19.71
CA VAL A 5 44.70 10.42 19.88
C VAL A 5 43.72 9.52 20.63
N VAL A 6 43.65 9.70 21.94
CA VAL A 6 42.58 9.12 22.77
C VAL A 6 41.32 9.95 22.53
N ARG A 7 40.36 9.39 21.78
CA ARG A 7 39.01 9.96 21.69
C ARG A 7 38.24 9.61 22.96
N VAL A 8 37.96 10.63 23.77
CA VAL A 8 37.05 10.53 24.91
C VAL A 8 35.64 10.29 24.38
N ALA A 9 35.04 9.15 24.73
CA ALA A 9 33.62 8.92 24.53
C ALA A 9 32.87 9.93 25.41
N VAL A 10 32.20 10.89 24.77
CA VAL A 10 31.33 11.85 25.45
C VAL A 10 30.17 11.05 26.04
N GLY A 11 30.04 11.09 27.37
CA GLY A 11 28.89 10.54 28.06
C GLY A 11 27.63 11.28 27.60
N GLU A 12 26.80 10.60 26.82
CA GLU A 12 25.45 11.08 26.51
C GLU A 12 24.63 11.04 27.80
N VAL A 13 24.19 12.21 28.26
CA VAL A 13 23.14 12.29 29.28
C VAL A 13 21.85 11.92 28.57
N VAL A 14 21.49 10.65 28.66
CA VAL A 14 20.26 10.12 28.07
C VAL A 14 19.06 10.57 28.90
N ASP A 15 18.03 11.09 28.25
CA ASP A 15 16.79 11.53 28.89
C ASP A 15 16.05 10.32 29.50
N PRO A 16 15.81 10.27 30.82
CA PRO A 16 15.14 9.12 31.46
C PRO A 16 13.74 8.85 30.89
N GLU A 17 13.03 9.89 30.45
CA GLU A 17 11.72 9.72 29.83
C GLU A 17 11.85 9.07 28.45
N ALA A 18 12.91 9.37 27.70
CA ALA A 18 13.17 8.74 26.41
C ALA A 18 13.48 7.24 26.57
N ILE A 19 14.21 6.86 27.62
CA ILE A 19 14.47 5.44 27.95
C ILE A 19 13.14 4.72 28.22
N TYR A 20 12.29 5.29 29.07
CA TYR A 20 11.00 4.69 29.41
C TYR A 20 10.07 4.56 28.19
N ILE A 21 10.01 5.59 27.33
CA ILE A 21 9.26 5.55 26.08
C ILE A 21 9.78 4.43 25.14
N GLY A 22 11.11 4.24 25.09
CA GLY A 22 11.75 3.17 24.33
C GLY A 22 11.42 1.77 24.84
N GLU A 23 11.44 1.56 26.15
CA GLU A 23 11.05 0.27 26.75
C GLU A 23 9.59 -0.09 26.46
N LEU A 24 8.69 0.88 26.51
CA LEU A 24 7.29 0.68 26.11
C LEU A 24 7.17 0.33 24.62
N TYR A 25 7.96 1.01 23.77
CA TYR A 25 7.97 0.74 22.34
C TYR A 25 8.48 -0.67 22.00
N GLU A 26 9.54 -1.14 22.67
CA GLU A 26 10.05 -2.50 22.48
C GLU A 26 9.08 -3.58 23.00
N LYS A 27 8.45 -3.37 24.16
CA LYS A 27 7.39 -4.27 24.66
C LYS A 27 6.21 -4.34 23.69
N ALA A 28 5.93 -3.27 22.96
CA ALA A 28 4.88 -3.28 21.95
C ALA A 28 5.18 -4.20 20.76
N ARG A 29 6.41 -4.71 20.60
CA ARG A 29 6.81 -5.57 19.47
C ARG A 29 6.63 -7.08 19.75
N THR A 30 6.29 -7.48 20.98
CA THR A 30 6.32 -8.90 21.39
C THR A 30 4.95 -9.61 21.50
N SER A 31 3.83 -8.89 21.63
CA SER A 31 2.45 -9.45 21.72
C SER A 31 1.41 -8.47 21.13
N ILE A 32 0.52 -8.90 20.24
CA ILE A 32 -0.40 -8.01 19.48
C ILE A 32 -1.44 -7.30 20.37
N ALA A 33 -1.98 -7.96 21.38
CA ALA A 33 -2.98 -7.36 22.29
C ALA A 33 -2.34 -6.34 23.25
N ASP A 34 -1.17 -6.67 23.80
CA ASP A 34 -0.40 -5.77 24.66
C ASP A 34 0.25 -4.62 23.84
N SER A 35 0.51 -4.87 22.55
CA SER A 35 1.14 -3.93 21.60
C SER A 35 0.41 -2.60 21.52
N VAL A 36 -0.92 -2.62 21.45
CA VAL A 36 -1.70 -1.39 21.30
C VAL A 36 -1.76 -0.59 22.59
N GLY A 37 -1.90 -1.26 23.74
CA GLY A 37 -1.86 -0.61 25.05
C GLY A 37 -0.56 0.17 25.24
N TYR A 38 0.58 -0.49 24.99
CA TYR A 38 1.89 0.14 25.07
C TYR A 38 2.10 1.24 24.02
N GLN A 39 1.53 1.13 22.82
CA GLN A 39 1.59 2.20 21.81
C GLN A 39 0.77 3.44 22.19
N ILE A 40 -0.41 3.25 22.80
CA ILE A 40 -1.22 4.36 23.32
C ILE A 40 -0.45 5.06 24.44
N GLU A 41 0.11 4.32 25.39
CA GLU A 41 0.91 4.88 26.48
C GLU A 41 2.14 5.62 25.95
N CYS A 42 2.90 5.00 25.04
CA CYS A 42 4.03 5.62 24.35
C CYS A 42 3.63 6.94 23.66
N GLY A 43 2.50 6.95 22.96
CA GLY A 43 1.95 8.16 22.35
C GLY A 43 1.58 9.25 23.34
N MET A 44 1.09 8.88 24.54
CA MET A 44 0.66 9.84 25.57
C MET A 44 1.88 10.55 26.15
N ARG A 45 2.89 9.76 26.50
CA ARG A 45 4.18 10.26 26.99
C ARG A 45 4.87 11.16 25.96
N LEU A 46 4.86 10.78 24.68
CA LEU A 46 5.37 11.64 23.60
C LEU A 46 4.62 12.97 23.49
N ALA A 47 3.29 12.96 23.68
CA ALA A 47 2.47 14.17 23.62
C ALA A 47 2.76 15.11 24.81
N GLU A 48 2.87 14.56 26.02
CA GLU A 48 3.23 15.29 27.23
C GLU A 48 4.65 15.86 27.14
N LYS A 49 5.62 15.05 26.70
CA LYS A 49 7.00 15.50 26.49
C LYS A 49 7.04 16.65 25.49
N LYS A 50 6.38 16.51 24.33
CA LYS A 50 6.29 17.58 23.33
C LYS A 50 5.66 18.86 23.87
N ALA A 51 4.64 18.76 24.73
CA ALA A 51 3.97 19.91 25.33
C ALA A 51 4.85 20.64 26.37
N SER A 52 5.78 19.93 27.02
CA SER A 52 6.71 20.51 28.00
C SER A 52 7.87 21.31 27.38
N MET A 53 8.09 21.19 26.07
CA MET A 53 9.24 21.77 25.37
C MET A 53 8.91 23.10 24.70
N LYS A 54 9.93 23.94 24.48
CA LYS A 54 9.74 25.19 23.75
C LYS A 54 9.61 24.92 22.24
N HIS A 55 9.05 25.90 21.54
CA HIS A 55 8.94 25.85 20.09
C HIS A 55 10.33 25.68 19.44
N GLY A 56 10.45 24.69 18.55
CA GLY A 56 11.69 24.35 17.85
C GLY A 56 12.56 23.28 18.51
N GLU A 57 12.35 22.96 19.79
CA GLU A 57 13.20 21.99 20.52
C GLU A 57 12.79 20.53 20.27
N TRP A 58 11.53 20.30 19.88
CA TRP A 58 10.97 18.95 19.70
C TRP A 58 11.72 18.07 18.68
N LEU A 59 12.12 18.65 17.56
CA LEU A 59 12.75 17.89 16.47
C LEU A 59 14.20 17.50 16.81
N PRO A 60 15.06 18.41 17.30
CA PRO A 60 16.36 18.04 17.85
C PRO A 60 16.27 16.97 18.93
N TRP A 61 15.33 17.07 19.87
CA TRP A 61 15.21 16.09 20.94
C TRP A 61 14.86 14.68 20.44
N LEU A 62 14.01 14.55 19.42
CA LEU A 62 13.75 13.24 18.79
C LEU A 62 15.01 12.67 18.13
N ASP A 63 15.76 13.53 17.44
CA ASP A 63 16.96 13.12 16.71
C ASP A 63 18.07 12.69 17.71
N ASP A 64 18.24 13.43 18.81
CA ASP A 64 19.23 13.16 19.88
C ASP A 64 18.88 11.90 20.71
N ASN A 65 17.61 11.53 20.82
CA ASN A 65 17.16 10.38 21.63
C ASN A 65 16.74 9.16 20.79
N ALA A 66 16.94 9.19 19.45
CA ALA A 66 16.48 8.13 18.54
C ALA A 66 17.00 6.73 18.92
N GLY A 67 18.24 6.65 19.43
CA GLY A 67 18.86 5.39 19.84
C GLY A 67 18.14 4.70 21.00
N VAL A 68 17.61 5.48 21.96
CA VAL A 68 16.90 4.93 23.12
C VAL A 68 15.40 4.82 22.91
N LEU A 69 14.81 5.68 22.07
CA LEU A 69 13.39 5.59 21.69
C LEU A 69 13.07 4.35 20.83
N GLY A 70 14.08 3.75 20.18
CA GLY A 70 13.90 2.60 19.29
C GLY A 70 13.28 2.97 17.93
N PHE A 71 13.04 4.26 17.68
CA PHE A 71 12.60 4.78 16.39
C PHE A 71 13.22 6.15 16.10
N ALA A 72 13.55 6.40 14.83
CA ALA A 72 14.24 7.63 14.41
C ALA A 72 13.35 8.58 13.59
N THR A 73 12.09 8.22 13.31
CA THR A 73 11.28 9.00 12.38
C THR A 73 10.26 9.89 13.08
N ARG A 74 10.22 11.16 12.69
CA ARG A 74 9.22 12.15 13.10
C ARG A 74 7.79 11.68 12.78
N GLN A 75 7.65 10.86 11.74
CA GLN A 75 6.42 10.24 11.29
C GLN A 75 5.93 9.19 12.30
N THR A 76 6.82 8.36 12.85
CA THR A 76 6.51 7.38 13.92
C THR A 76 5.99 8.11 15.16
N ALA A 77 6.72 9.12 15.64
CA ALA A 77 6.31 9.90 16.81
C ALA A 77 4.95 10.58 16.60
N SER A 78 4.71 11.14 15.40
CA SER A 78 3.43 11.79 15.07
C SER A 78 2.26 10.81 15.00
N ARG A 79 2.48 9.58 14.52
CA ARG A 79 1.45 8.52 14.47
C ARG A 79 1.07 8.05 15.88
N LEU A 80 2.06 7.82 16.74
CA LEU A 80 1.85 7.46 18.15
C LEU A 80 1.10 8.56 18.91
N ILE A 81 1.48 9.83 18.75
CA ILE A 81 0.75 10.96 19.37
C ILE A 81 -0.68 11.08 18.81
N LYS A 82 -0.91 10.77 17.53
CA LYS A 82 -2.25 10.81 16.94
C LYS A 82 -3.16 9.70 17.50
N LEU A 83 -2.59 8.52 17.76
CA LEU A 83 -3.29 7.36 18.32
C LEU A 83 -3.98 7.69 19.66
N THR A 84 -3.35 8.52 20.49
CA THR A 84 -3.89 8.90 21.81
C THR A 84 -5.11 9.79 21.72
N LYS A 85 -5.17 10.71 20.75
CA LYS A 85 -6.32 11.59 20.57
C LYS A 85 -7.59 10.81 20.24
N SER A 86 -7.44 9.64 19.63
CA SER A 86 -8.55 8.77 19.25
C SER A 86 -8.87 7.68 20.27
N ASN A 87 -7.93 7.31 21.15
CA ASN A 87 -8.07 6.13 22.01
C ASN A 87 -7.50 6.29 23.44
N GLY A 88 -7.23 7.51 23.90
CA GLY A 88 -6.52 7.80 25.16
C GLY A 88 -7.17 7.29 26.45
N THR A 89 -8.43 6.84 26.39
CA THR A 89 -9.17 6.23 27.51
C THR A 89 -9.08 4.70 27.57
N LEU A 90 -8.47 4.03 26.59
CA LEU A 90 -8.50 2.57 26.41
C LEU A 90 -7.26 1.83 26.97
N THR A 91 -6.64 2.31 28.04
CA THR A 91 -5.31 1.83 28.44
C THR A 91 -5.26 0.44 29.09
N HIS A 92 -6.38 -0.16 29.52
CA HIS A 92 -6.28 -1.38 30.35
C HIS A 92 -7.11 -2.62 29.98
N HIS A 93 -8.02 -2.59 29.00
CA HIS A 93 -8.75 -3.80 28.59
C HIS A 93 -9.13 -3.77 27.11
N LEU A 94 -8.14 -3.85 26.22
CA LEU A 94 -8.40 -4.10 24.80
C LEU A 94 -8.51 -5.60 24.58
N ASN A 95 -9.61 -6.05 23.98
CA ASN A 95 -9.66 -7.41 23.46
C ASN A 95 -8.85 -7.52 22.15
N GLU A 96 -8.53 -8.74 21.74
CA GLU A 96 -7.65 -9.00 20.58
C GLU A 96 -8.20 -8.40 19.27
N ALA A 97 -9.52 -8.37 19.09
CA ALA A 97 -10.15 -7.78 17.90
C ALA A 97 -10.02 -6.24 17.86
N GLU A 98 -10.19 -5.58 19.01
CA GLU A 98 -10.01 -4.13 19.16
C GLU A 98 -8.54 -3.75 18.96
N ALA A 99 -7.61 -4.52 19.52
CA ALA A 99 -6.17 -4.32 19.34
C ALA A 99 -5.76 -4.45 17.86
N VAL A 100 -6.28 -5.46 17.15
CA VAL A 100 -6.03 -5.61 15.71
C VAL A 100 -6.59 -4.42 14.91
N GLN A 101 -7.79 -3.93 15.24
CA GLN A 101 -8.41 -2.80 14.55
C GLN A 101 -7.62 -1.50 14.77
N ILE A 102 -7.20 -1.21 16.00
CA ILE A 102 -6.44 -0.01 16.34
C ILE A 102 -5.03 -0.06 15.71
N SER A 103 -4.38 -1.22 15.74
CA SER A 103 -3.08 -1.43 15.07
C SER A 103 -3.19 -1.18 13.57
N ARG A 104 -4.25 -1.66 12.90
CA ARG A 104 -4.54 -1.39 11.48
C ARG A 104 -4.81 0.08 11.18
N GLN A 105 -5.48 0.81 12.05
CA GLN A 105 -5.71 2.25 11.86
C GLN A 105 -4.44 3.09 12.03
N THR A 106 -3.49 2.61 12.83
CA THR A 106 -2.28 3.35 13.22
C THR A 106 -1.09 3.07 12.30
N TRP A 107 -0.90 1.79 11.95
CA TRP A 107 0.24 1.30 11.17
C TRP A 107 -0.17 0.74 9.81
N GLY A 108 -1.41 0.28 9.68
CA GLY A 108 -2.00 0.05 8.37
C GLY A 108 -2.33 1.38 7.72
N ASN A 109 -2.40 1.38 6.38
CA ASN A 109 -3.12 2.45 5.69
C ASN A 109 -4.51 2.52 6.34
N ALA A 110 -4.93 3.71 6.77
CA ALA A 110 -6.24 3.94 7.39
C ALA A 110 -7.30 3.06 6.70
N PRO A 111 -8.21 2.38 7.42
CA PRO A 111 -9.30 1.70 6.77
C PRO A 111 -10.00 2.75 5.92
N ALA A 112 -9.93 2.56 4.61
CA ALA A 112 -10.84 3.22 3.70
C ALA A 112 -12.22 2.98 4.30
N ASN A 113 -12.97 4.06 4.52
CA ASN A 113 -14.38 3.93 4.84
C ASN A 113 -14.96 2.94 3.84
N TYR A 114 -15.62 1.89 4.33
CA TYR A 114 -16.30 0.89 3.51
C TYR A 114 -17.56 1.49 2.86
N SER A 115 -17.44 2.62 2.18
CA SER A 115 -18.18 2.83 0.96
C SER A 115 -17.26 2.41 -0.17
N SER A 116 -17.72 1.46 -0.98
CA SER A 116 -17.06 1.02 -2.23
C SER A 116 -16.65 2.21 -3.10
N GLU A 117 -17.32 3.35 -2.96
CA GLU A 117 -17.00 4.59 -3.68
C GLU A 117 -15.65 5.21 -3.31
N THR A 118 -15.19 5.19 -2.05
CA THR A 118 -14.06 6.06 -1.62
C THR A 118 -12.66 5.56 -1.95
N ASN A 119 -12.51 4.31 -2.40
CA ASN A 119 -11.19 3.70 -2.67
C ASN A 119 -11.00 3.24 -4.12
N GLU A 120 -11.87 3.67 -5.04
CA GLU A 120 -11.76 3.36 -6.47
C GLU A 120 -10.73 4.29 -7.15
N TRP A 121 -9.70 3.70 -7.75
CA TRP A 121 -8.71 4.37 -8.58
C TRP A 121 -8.92 3.97 -10.05
N TYR A 122 -9.44 4.89 -10.86
CA TYR A 122 -9.70 4.70 -12.27
C TYR A 122 -8.46 4.93 -13.13
N THR A 123 -8.31 4.06 -14.12
CA THR A 123 -7.24 4.13 -15.12
C THR A 123 -7.43 5.37 -16.01
N PRO A 124 -6.39 6.20 -16.20
CA PRO A 124 -6.46 7.32 -17.14
C PRO A 124 -6.79 6.88 -18.57
N PRO A 125 -7.57 7.67 -19.35
CA PRO A 125 -8.04 7.29 -20.68
C PRO A 125 -6.92 6.92 -21.66
N GLU A 126 -5.75 7.54 -21.56
CA GLU A 126 -4.62 7.28 -22.48
C GLU A 126 -4.16 5.82 -22.43
N PHE A 127 -4.09 5.20 -21.25
CA PHE A 127 -3.68 3.81 -21.10
C PHE A 127 -4.77 2.83 -21.53
N LEU A 128 -6.03 3.22 -21.37
CA LEU A 128 -7.16 2.43 -21.85
C LEU A 128 -7.22 2.44 -23.38
N GLU A 129 -6.77 3.53 -24.01
CA GLU A 129 -6.65 3.59 -25.47
C GLU A 129 -5.56 2.66 -25.99
N TYR A 130 -4.40 2.61 -25.33
CA TYR A 130 -3.37 1.62 -25.63
C TYR A 130 -3.90 0.19 -25.45
N ALA A 131 -4.64 -0.07 -24.37
CA ALA A 131 -5.23 -1.37 -24.14
C ALA A 131 -6.20 -1.79 -25.25
N ARG A 132 -7.04 -0.87 -25.72
CA ARG A 132 -7.95 -1.10 -26.86
C ARG A 132 -7.20 -1.29 -28.17
N GLN A 133 -6.10 -0.59 -28.42
CA GLN A 133 -5.31 -0.81 -29.64
C GLN A 133 -4.70 -2.22 -29.67
N VAL A 134 -4.21 -2.70 -28.54
CA VAL A 134 -3.63 -4.05 -28.41
C VAL A 134 -4.70 -5.14 -28.47
N LEU A 135 -5.77 -5.01 -27.67
CA LEU A 135 -6.83 -6.02 -27.58
C LEU A 135 -7.86 -5.92 -28.72
N ARG A 136 -7.84 -4.83 -29.51
CA ARG A 136 -8.86 -4.37 -30.47
C ARG A 136 -10.17 -3.91 -29.82
N GLU A 137 -10.63 -4.64 -28.82
CA GLU A 137 -11.80 -4.32 -28.00
C GLU A 137 -11.69 -5.09 -26.69
N ILE A 138 -12.33 -4.58 -25.63
CA ILE A 138 -12.32 -5.20 -24.31
C ILE A 138 -13.67 -5.91 -24.14
N ASP A 139 -13.64 -7.24 -24.05
CA ASP A 139 -14.86 -8.02 -23.81
C ASP A 139 -15.23 -7.99 -22.32
N LEU A 140 -14.24 -8.05 -21.42
CA LEU A 140 -14.46 -8.14 -19.98
C LEU A 140 -13.50 -7.25 -19.17
N ASP A 141 -14.06 -6.51 -18.21
CA ASP A 141 -13.34 -5.92 -17.08
C ASP A 141 -13.85 -6.51 -15.76
N PRO A 142 -13.14 -7.49 -15.17
CA PRO A 142 -13.65 -8.26 -14.04
C PRO A 142 -13.47 -7.55 -12.69
N ALA A 143 -12.93 -6.33 -12.68
CA ALA A 143 -12.62 -5.56 -11.48
C ALA A 143 -12.98 -4.08 -11.66
N SER A 144 -14.25 -3.81 -11.98
CA SER A 144 -14.70 -2.51 -12.46
C SER A 144 -15.82 -1.91 -11.62
N SER A 145 -16.36 -0.79 -12.08
CA SER A 145 -17.62 -0.22 -11.62
C SER A 145 -18.36 0.40 -12.79
N ALA A 146 -19.66 0.71 -12.64
CA ALA A 146 -20.42 1.37 -13.70
C ALA A 146 -19.80 2.72 -14.09
N LYS A 147 -19.12 3.38 -13.15
CA LYS A 147 -18.41 4.64 -13.37
C LYS A 147 -17.10 4.41 -14.13
N ALA A 148 -16.27 3.46 -13.69
CA ALA A 148 -15.03 3.09 -14.38
C ALA A 148 -15.30 2.66 -15.83
N ASN A 149 -16.33 1.84 -16.05
CA ASN A 149 -16.63 1.28 -17.36
C ASN A 149 -17.08 2.32 -18.40
N LYS A 150 -17.46 3.54 -17.99
CA LYS A 150 -17.68 4.65 -18.95
C LYS A 150 -16.42 4.97 -19.75
N THR A 151 -15.24 4.76 -19.16
CA THR A 151 -13.94 5.01 -19.79
C THR A 151 -13.28 3.72 -20.28
N VAL A 152 -13.42 2.61 -19.52
CA VAL A 152 -12.87 1.30 -19.94
C VAL A 152 -13.56 0.80 -21.20
N GLN A 153 -14.89 0.94 -21.27
CA GLN A 153 -15.72 0.51 -22.39
C GLN A 153 -15.63 -1.00 -22.66
N ALA A 154 -15.56 -1.80 -21.60
CA ALA A 154 -15.72 -3.24 -21.69
C ALA A 154 -17.19 -3.59 -21.98
N LYS A 155 -17.41 -4.63 -22.79
CA LYS A 155 -18.74 -5.16 -23.08
C LYS A 155 -19.44 -5.72 -21.84
N GLU A 156 -18.69 -6.43 -21.01
CA GLU A 156 -19.10 -6.96 -19.71
C GLU A 156 -18.15 -6.45 -18.62
N TYR A 157 -18.66 -6.22 -17.42
CA TYR A 157 -17.83 -5.89 -16.26
C TYR A 157 -18.44 -6.41 -14.96
N PHE A 158 -17.59 -6.65 -13.97
CA PHE A 158 -18.01 -7.06 -12.63
C PHE A 158 -17.75 -5.95 -11.61
N SER A 159 -18.80 -5.54 -10.90
CA SER A 159 -18.72 -4.55 -9.81
C SER A 159 -18.41 -5.17 -8.45
N SER A 160 -18.55 -6.48 -8.31
CA SER A 160 -18.27 -7.25 -7.10
C SER A 160 -18.10 -8.73 -7.45
N GLY A 161 -17.43 -9.50 -6.59
CA GLY A 161 -17.30 -10.95 -6.74
C GLY A 161 -16.56 -11.40 -8.01
N GLY A 162 -15.69 -10.55 -8.58
CA GLY A 162 -15.04 -10.84 -9.86
C GLY A 162 -14.18 -12.11 -9.86
N LEU A 163 -13.68 -12.54 -8.70
CA LEU A 163 -12.91 -13.77 -8.54
C LEU A 163 -13.77 -15.04 -8.64
N ASP A 164 -15.05 -14.96 -8.28
CA ASP A 164 -15.98 -16.09 -8.23
C ASP A 164 -16.72 -16.33 -9.55
N ARG A 165 -16.47 -15.48 -10.55
CA ARG A 165 -17.13 -15.53 -11.86
C ARG A 165 -16.21 -16.07 -12.95
N ASP A 166 -16.81 -16.65 -13.99
CA ASP A 166 -16.09 -17.08 -15.17
C ASP A 166 -15.58 -15.89 -15.98
N TRP A 167 -14.33 -15.95 -16.43
CA TRP A 167 -13.74 -14.94 -17.30
C TRP A 167 -13.58 -15.50 -18.71
N HIS A 168 -13.84 -14.66 -19.71
CA HIS A 168 -13.77 -15.07 -21.10
C HIS A 168 -13.36 -13.90 -22.00
N GLY A 169 -12.93 -14.23 -23.22
CA GLY A 169 -12.63 -13.24 -24.26
C GLY A 169 -11.39 -12.41 -23.95
N ARG A 170 -11.43 -11.13 -24.34
CA ARG A 170 -10.32 -10.18 -24.22
C ARG A 170 -10.49 -9.33 -22.96
N VAL A 171 -9.53 -9.45 -22.03
CA VAL A 171 -9.67 -8.88 -20.69
C VAL A 171 -8.80 -7.65 -20.49
N PHE A 172 -9.38 -6.58 -19.96
CA PHE A 172 -8.60 -5.53 -19.30
C PHE A 172 -8.76 -5.69 -17.79
N LEU A 173 -7.65 -5.63 -17.04
CA LEU A 173 -7.66 -5.83 -15.60
C LEU A 173 -6.85 -4.73 -14.90
N ASN A 174 -7.52 -3.88 -14.13
CA ASN A 174 -6.92 -3.03 -13.11
C ASN A 174 -7.53 -3.44 -11.75
N PRO A 175 -6.91 -4.39 -11.02
CA PRO A 175 -7.54 -4.98 -9.86
C PRO A 175 -7.57 -4.03 -8.66
N PRO A 176 -8.50 -4.21 -7.71
CA PRO A 176 -8.43 -3.52 -6.43
C PRO A 176 -7.13 -3.89 -5.69
N TYR A 177 -6.56 -2.90 -5.01
CA TYR A 177 -5.40 -3.08 -4.15
C TYR A 177 -5.83 -3.33 -2.71
N GLY A 178 -5.01 -4.06 -1.96
CA GLY A 178 -5.28 -4.39 -0.56
C GLY A 178 -4.90 -5.82 -0.22
N VAL A 179 -5.28 -6.23 0.99
CA VAL A 179 -5.04 -7.58 1.52
C VAL A 179 -6.35 -8.12 2.05
N GLU A 180 -6.71 -9.32 1.62
CA GLU A 180 -7.88 -10.08 2.10
C GLU A 180 -7.41 -11.48 2.52
N GLY A 181 -7.80 -11.91 3.72
CA GLY A 181 -7.37 -13.22 4.25
C GLY A 181 -5.84 -13.41 4.30
N GLY A 182 -5.07 -12.32 4.46
CA GLY A 182 -3.60 -12.36 4.44
C GLY A 182 -2.97 -12.46 3.04
N ARG A 183 -3.77 -12.41 1.97
CA ARG A 183 -3.31 -12.48 0.57
C ARG A 183 -3.54 -11.15 -0.14
N SER A 184 -2.67 -10.81 -1.08
CA SER A 184 -2.87 -9.63 -1.93
C SER A 184 -4.08 -9.83 -2.83
N VAL A 185 -5.05 -8.89 -2.80
CA VAL A 185 -6.23 -8.95 -3.68
C VAL A 185 -5.81 -8.86 -5.15
N ALA A 186 -4.91 -7.93 -5.49
CA ALA A 186 -4.32 -7.86 -6.83
C ALA A 186 -3.65 -9.17 -7.25
N GLY A 187 -2.98 -9.85 -6.32
CA GLY A 187 -2.40 -11.18 -6.54
C GLY A 187 -3.43 -12.24 -6.89
N LEU A 188 -4.58 -12.27 -6.19
CA LEU A 188 -5.68 -13.20 -6.49
C LEU A 188 -6.22 -13.00 -7.92
N PHE A 189 -6.43 -11.74 -8.33
CA PHE A 189 -6.91 -11.42 -9.67
C PHE A 189 -5.88 -11.78 -10.75
N CYS A 190 -4.58 -11.56 -10.50
CA CYS A 190 -3.52 -11.95 -11.43
C CYS A 190 -3.41 -13.48 -11.58
N GLU A 191 -3.50 -14.22 -10.47
CA GLU A 191 -3.52 -15.69 -10.47
C GLU A 191 -4.70 -16.22 -11.30
N LYS A 192 -5.89 -15.64 -11.11
CA LYS A 192 -7.07 -15.97 -11.92
C LYS A 192 -6.87 -15.63 -13.39
N ALA A 193 -6.40 -14.43 -13.73
CA ALA A 193 -6.14 -14.02 -15.11
C ALA A 193 -5.25 -15.02 -15.86
N ILE A 194 -4.15 -15.45 -15.22
CA ILE A 194 -3.23 -16.45 -15.77
C ILE A 194 -3.92 -17.81 -15.91
N THR A 195 -4.69 -18.24 -14.91
CA THR A 195 -5.41 -19.52 -14.92
C THR A 195 -6.43 -19.58 -16.06
N GLU A 196 -7.23 -18.52 -16.22
CA GLU A 196 -8.26 -18.41 -17.25
C GLU A 196 -7.66 -18.32 -18.66
N PHE A 197 -6.52 -17.65 -18.80
CA PHE A 197 -5.76 -17.59 -20.05
C PHE A 197 -5.16 -18.95 -20.43
N ARG A 198 -4.52 -19.63 -19.48
CA ARG A 198 -3.97 -20.98 -19.70
C ARG A 198 -5.05 -22.02 -20.01
N ALA A 199 -6.27 -21.82 -19.49
CA ALA A 199 -7.43 -22.63 -19.82
C ALA A 199 -8.07 -22.30 -21.18
N GLY A 200 -7.58 -21.26 -21.88
CA GLY A 200 -8.09 -20.82 -23.18
C GLY A 200 -9.43 -20.10 -23.15
N ARG A 201 -9.97 -19.79 -21.96
CA ARG A 201 -11.23 -19.04 -21.82
C ARG A 201 -10.99 -17.55 -22.05
N VAL A 202 -9.92 -17.01 -21.47
CA VAL A 202 -9.39 -15.68 -21.80
C VAL A 202 -8.45 -15.82 -22.99
N SER A 203 -8.74 -15.16 -24.10
CA SER A 203 -7.94 -15.25 -25.33
C SER A 203 -6.72 -14.34 -25.30
N GLN A 204 -6.82 -13.21 -24.60
CA GLN A 204 -5.73 -12.28 -24.33
C GLN A 204 -6.14 -11.33 -23.19
N ALA A 205 -5.17 -10.79 -22.46
CA ALA A 205 -5.42 -9.82 -21.41
C ALA A 205 -4.33 -8.74 -21.32
N ILE A 206 -4.72 -7.55 -20.86
CA ILE A 206 -3.80 -6.54 -20.35
C ILE A 206 -4.08 -6.34 -18.86
N ILE A 207 -3.04 -6.50 -18.05
CA ILE A 207 -3.08 -6.36 -16.61
C ILE A 207 -2.27 -5.12 -16.21
N LEU A 208 -2.91 -4.18 -15.52
CA LEU A 208 -2.29 -3.00 -14.92
C LEU A 208 -2.16 -3.21 -13.41
N VAL A 209 -0.93 -3.27 -12.91
CA VAL A 209 -0.65 -3.42 -11.47
C VAL A 209 0.53 -2.55 -11.04
N ASN A 210 0.65 -2.33 -9.73
CA ASN A 210 1.86 -1.77 -9.14
C ASN A 210 3.07 -2.70 -9.38
N SER A 211 4.23 -2.13 -9.68
CA SER A 211 5.53 -2.80 -9.70
C SER A 211 5.97 -3.09 -8.26
N LEU A 212 5.84 -4.35 -7.83
CA LEU A 212 6.08 -4.80 -6.46
C LEU A 212 6.96 -6.06 -6.46
N HIS A 213 8.20 -5.92 -6.97
CA HIS A 213 9.11 -7.04 -7.21
C HIS A 213 9.47 -7.89 -5.98
N SER A 214 9.25 -7.37 -4.76
CA SER A 214 9.45 -8.11 -3.51
C SER A 214 8.25 -8.98 -3.11
N GLN A 215 7.15 -8.93 -3.86
CA GLN A 215 5.92 -9.68 -3.58
C GLN A 215 5.86 -10.95 -4.44
N ASN A 216 5.93 -12.12 -3.79
CA ASN A 216 5.99 -13.42 -4.48
C ASN A 216 4.81 -13.67 -5.44
N TRP A 217 3.63 -13.10 -5.18
CA TRP A 217 2.47 -13.25 -6.07
C TRP A 217 2.69 -12.64 -7.46
N GLN A 218 3.61 -11.67 -7.59
CA GLN A 218 3.89 -11.01 -8.86
C GLN A 218 4.82 -11.82 -9.78
N ALA A 219 5.62 -12.74 -9.21
CA ALA A 219 6.61 -13.51 -9.96
C ALA A 219 6.06 -14.26 -11.18
N PRO A 220 4.86 -14.92 -11.13
CA PRO A 220 4.29 -15.58 -12.30
C PRO A 220 3.97 -14.66 -13.48
N LEU A 221 3.84 -13.34 -13.27
CA LEU A 221 3.63 -12.39 -14.36
C LEU A 221 4.88 -12.19 -15.23
N TYR A 222 6.07 -12.57 -14.73
CA TYR A 222 7.34 -12.38 -15.44
C TYR A 222 7.54 -13.35 -16.61
N ASP A 223 6.70 -14.37 -16.72
CA ASP A 223 6.65 -15.26 -17.90
C ASP A 223 6.02 -14.58 -19.14
N PHE A 224 5.45 -13.39 -18.97
CA PHE A 224 4.71 -12.65 -20.00
C PHE A 224 5.42 -11.35 -20.39
N PRO A 225 5.16 -10.79 -21.58
CA PRO A 225 5.62 -9.45 -21.94
C PRO A 225 5.18 -8.38 -20.93
N ILE A 226 6.13 -7.55 -20.51
CA ILE A 226 5.91 -6.47 -19.54
C ILE A 226 6.38 -5.15 -20.15
N CYS A 227 5.53 -4.13 -20.04
CA CYS A 227 5.92 -2.74 -20.22
C CYS A 227 6.10 -2.07 -18.85
N PHE A 228 7.28 -1.52 -18.63
CA PHE A 228 7.56 -0.66 -17.48
C PHE A 228 7.23 0.77 -17.82
N VAL A 229 6.30 1.37 -17.09
CA VAL A 229 5.94 2.78 -17.31
C VAL A 229 7.10 3.66 -16.81
N ASN A 230 7.55 4.63 -17.61
CA ASN A 230 8.69 5.51 -17.27
C ASN A 230 8.35 6.60 -16.23
N HIS A 231 7.12 6.61 -15.72
CA HIS A 231 6.63 7.50 -14.67
C HIS A 231 5.56 6.79 -13.84
N ARG A 232 5.19 7.36 -12.70
CA ARG A 232 4.09 6.83 -11.87
C ARG A 232 2.75 7.30 -12.43
N ILE A 233 1.84 6.38 -12.70
CA ILE A 233 0.53 6.72 -13.28
C ILE A 233 -0.27 7.53 -12.26
N ARG A 234 -0.84 8.64 -12.72
CA ARG A 234 -1.74 9.47 -11.92
C ARG A 234 -3.18 9.03 -12.13
N PHE A 235 -3.60 8.05 -11.34
CA PHE A 235 -4.97 7.54 -11.35
C PHE A 235 -5.98 8.61 -10.95
N VAL A 236 -7.22 8.42 -11.40
CA VAL A 236 -8.35 9.31 -11.11
C VAL A 236 -9.22 8.68 -10.01
N ASN A 237 -9.58 9.42 -8.98
CA ASN A 237 -10.43 8.90 -7.91
C ASN A 237 -11.93 8.91 -8.30
N HIS A 238 -12.77 8.46 -7.39
CA HIS A 238 -14.22 8.46 -7.57
C HIS A 238 -14.87 9.84 -7.73
N THR A 239 -14.20 10.96 -7.43
CA THR A 239 -14.74 12.31 -7.67
C THR A 239 -14.31 12.86 -9.03
N GLY A 240 -13.38 12.21 -9.72
CA GLY A 240 -12.78 12.69 -10.96
C GLY A 240 -11.47 13.47 -10.76
N GLU A 241 -10.96 13.52 -9.53
CA GLU A 241 -9.70 14.18 -9.21
C GLU A 241 -8.51 13.26 -9.47
N VAL A 242 -7.46 13.83 -10.05
CA VAL A 242 -6.21 13.12 -10.36
C VAL A 242 -5.34 13.05 -9.11
N ASN A 243 -4.76 11.88 -8.81
CA ASN A 243 -3.79 11.74 -7.73
C ASN A 243 -2.55 12.61 -8.02
N PRO A 244 -2.27 13.64 -7.21
CA PRO A 244 -1.14 14.53 -7.47
C PRO A 244 0.21 13.85 -7.16
N ASN A 245 0.23 12.84 -6.29
CA ASN A 245 1.46 12.23 -5.76
C ASN A 245 1.33 10.70 -5.67
N PRO A 246 1.31 9.97 -6.80
CA PRO A 246 1.28 8.51 -6.77
C PRO A 246 2.55 7.95 -6.09
N THR A 247 2.35 6.96 -5.22
CA THR A 247 3.43 6.38 -4.40
C THR A 247 4.15 5.22 -5.11
N PHE A 248 3.43 4.47 -5.94
CA PHE A 248 3.91 3.24 -6.56
C PHE A 248 4.24 3.45 -8.03
N GLN A 249 5.24 2.72 -8.50
CA GLN A 249 5.50 2.52 -9.93
C GLN A 249 4.51 1.50 -10.48
N ASN A 250 4.18 1.56 -11.78
CA ASN A 250 3.24 0.65 -12.42
C ASN A 250 3.88 -0.12 -13.57
N ILE A 251 3.33 -1.30 -13.85
CA ILE A 251 3.64 -2.13 -15.01
C ILE A 251 2.35 -2.52 -15.73
N PHE A 252 2.46 -2.69 -17.05
CA PHE A 252 1.46 -3.39 -17.85
C PHE A 252 2.00 -4.76 -18.23
N VAL A 253 1.20 -5.79 -18.06
CA VAL A 253 1.53 -7.17 -18.42
C VAL A 253 0.55 -7.65 -19.46
N HIS A 254 1.03 -8.23 -20.56
CA HIS A 254 0.19 -8.74 -21.62
C HIS A 254 0.19 -10.27 -21.67
N LEU A 255 -0.98 -10.86 -21.49
CA LEU A 255 -1.22 -12.29 -21.70
C LEU A 255 -1.74 -12.45 -23.13
N GLY A 256 -0.98 -13.06 -24.02
CA GLY A 256 -1.39 -13.23 -25.40
C GLY A 256 -0.22 -13.59 -26.32
N ASN A 257 -0.56 -14.03 -27.53
CA ASN A 257 0.36 -14.71 -28.44
C ASN A 257 0.30 -14.07 -29.83
N GLY A 258 1.32 -14.31 -30.66
CA GLY A 258 1.31 -13.92 -32.07
C GLY A 258 1.08 -12.42 -32.26
N GLU A 259 0.05 -12.06 -33.04
CA GLU A 259 -0.24 -10.68 -33.42
C GLU A 259 -0.55 -9.76 -32.21
N SER A 260 -1.22 -10.26 -31.16
CA SER A 260 -1.53 -9.41 -30.00
C SER A 260 -0.27 -9.05 -29.21
N LYS A 261 0.65 -10.00 -29.07
CA LYS A 261 1.96 -9.76 -28.45
C LYS A 261 2.77 -8.74 -29.24
N GLN A 262 2.75 -8.82 -30.58
CA GLN A 262 3.42 -7.84 -31.42
C GLN A 262 2.82 -6.45 -31.23
N ARG A 263 1.49 -6.31 -31.28
CA ARG A 263 0.82 -5.02 -31.01
C ARG A 263 1.15 -4.48 -29.63
N PHE A 264 1.24 -5.34 -28.61
CA PHE A 264 1.64 -4.90 -27.27
C PHE A 264 3.02 -4.26 -27.28
N THR A 265 4.00 -4.89 -27.92
CA THR A 265 5.36 -4.34 -28.02
C THR A 265 5.41 -3.05 -28.84
N GLU A 266 4.59 -2.89 -29.88
CA GLU A 266 4.58 -1.67 -30.70
C GLU A 266 3.87 -0.48 -30.03
N ILE A 267 2.82 -0.74 -29.25
CA ILE A 267 1.98 0.30 -28.63
C ILE A 267 2.51 0.72 -27.25
N PHE A 268 3.14 -0.20 -26.51
CA PHE A 268 3.68 0.04 -25.17
C PHE A 268 5.22 0.15 -25.16
N ASP A 269 5.83 0.63 -26.25
CA ASP A 269 7.27 0.94 -26.35
C ASP A 269 7.64 2.26 -25.64
#